data_AF-A0A0S8JVJ6-F1
#
_entry.id   AF-A0A0S8JVJ6-F1
#
_cell.length_a   1.000
_cell.length_b   1.000
_cell.length_c   1.000
_cell.angle_alpha   90.00
_cell.angle_beta   90.00
_cell.angle_gamma   90.00
#
_symmetry.space_group_name_H-M   'P 1'
#
loop_
_entity.id
_entity.type
_entity.pdbx_description
1 polymer ?
#
loop_
_entity_poly.entity_id
_entity_poly.type
_entity_poly.pdbx_seq_one_letter_code
_entity_poly.pdbx_strand_id
1 'polypeptide(L)'
;MILHYVSLITGIIGIVIVCWGVLLGLFDFIHIEYDRLRGTNIRNRRYLLRHHLGSYLLLGLEFLIAADVVRTIIKPTLMELAILGSIIAIRTAISFFLNMEMKHPHYRIDTERNES
;
A
#
# COMPACT_ATOMS: atom_id res chain seq x y z
N MET A 1 31.33 9.31 20.10
CA MET A 1 30.27 10.18 20.66
C MET A 1 29.43 10.86 19.56
N ILE A 2 30.05 11.52 18.56
CA ILE A 2 29.33 12.21 17.47
C ILE A 2 28.43 11.27 16.65
N LEU A 3 28.92 10.07 16.28
CA LEU A 3 28.13 9.07 15.54
C LEU A 3 26.87 8.61 16.28
N HIS A 4 26.93 8.50 17.61
CA HIS A 4 25.79 8.12 18.44
C HIS A 4 24.70 9.22 18.45
N TYR A 5 25.13 10.48 18.50
CA TYR A 5 24.22 11.62 18.47
C TYR A 5 23.54 11.77 17.10
N VAL A 6 24.31 11.59 16.02
CA VAL A 6 23.78 11.62 14.64
C VAL A 6 22.77 10.51 14.40
N SER A 7 23.07 9.27 14.82
CA SER A 7 22.16 8.12 14.67
C SER A 7 20.85 8.29 15.44
N LEU A 8 20.90 8.94 16.60
CA LEU A 8 19.72 9.17 17.42
C LEU A 8 18.80 10.24 16.80
N ILE A 9 19.38 11.33 16.29
CA ILE A 9 18.64 12.40 15.62
C ILE A 9 18.00 11.89 14.32
N THR A 10 18.74 11.16 13.47
CA THR A 10 18.17 10.59 12.24
C THR A 10 17.07 9.58 12.54
N GLY A 11 17.22 8.80 13.62
CA GLY A 11 16.19 7.87 14.03
C GLY A 11 14.90 8.56 14.47
N ILE A 12 14.99 9.59 15.30
CA ILE A 12 13.82 10.36 15.74
C ILE A 12 13.14 11.05 14.56
N ILE A 13 13.90 11.72 13.70
CA ILE A 13 13.37 12.40 12.52
C ILE A 13 12.66 11.40 11.59
N GLY A 14 13.28 10.25 11.32
CA GLY A 14 12.71 9.20 10.49
C GLY A 14 11.39 8.67 11.06
N ILE A 15 11.34 8.40 12.38
CA ILE A 15 10.12 7.97 13.07
C ILE A 15 9.02 9.03 12.94
N VAL A 16 9.34 10.31 13.16
CA VAL A 16 8.36 11.41 13.06
C VAL A 16 7.79 11.50 11.64
N ILE A 17 8.64 11.44 10.61
CA ILE A 17 8.20 11.50 9.20
C ILE A 17 7.27 10.33 8.87
N VAL A 18 7.67 9.10 9.24
CA VAL A 18 6.87 7.90 8.96
C VAL A 18 5.54 7.95 9.73
N CYS A 19 5.55 8.29 11.02
CA CYS A 19 4.32 8.44 11.79
C CYS A 19 3.39 9.50 11.20
N TRP A 20 3.93 10.65 10.79
CA TRP A 20 3.13 11.72 10.18
C TRP A 20 2.51 11.28 8.85
N GLY A 21 3.27 10.62 7.98
CA GLY A 21 2.77 10.08 6.71
C GLY A 21 1.69 9.02 6.91
N VAL A 22 1.88 8.13 7.89
CA VAL A 22 0.89 7.11 8.27
C VAL A 22 -0.41 7.76 8.79
N LEU A 23 -0.29 8.79 9.63
CA LEU A 23 -1.44 9.54 10.15
C LEU A 23 -2.24 10.22 9.03
N LEU A 24 -1.56 10.91 8.11
CA LEU A 24 -2.20 11.55 6.97
C LEU A 24 -2.89 10.52 6.06
N GLY A 25 -2.18 9.43 5.71
CA GLY A 25 -2.75 8.37 4.88
C GLY A 25 -3.96 7.69 5.52
N LEU A 26 -3.94 7.50 6.84
CA LEU A 26 -5.11 6.98 7.57
C LEU A 26 -6.29 7.96 7.51
N PHE A 27 -6.02 9.26 7.66
CA PHE A 27 -7.06 10.29 7.63
C PHE A 27 -7.72 10.39 6.26
N ASP A 28 -6.91 10.45 5.19
CA ASP A 28 -7.40 10.46 3.81
C ASP A 28 -8.20 9.20 3.49
N PHE A 29 -7.73 8.03 3.96
CA PHE A 29 -8.43 6.77 3.77
C PHE A 29 -9.82 6.76 4.41
N ILE A 30 -9.93 7.19 5.67
CA ILE A 30 -11.21 7.29 6.38
C ILE A 30 -12.15 8.26 5.69
N HIS A 31 -11.63 9.40 5.22
CA HIS A 31 -12.44 10.41 4.53
C HIS A 31 -13.01 9.88 3.21
N ILE A 32 -12.18 9.21 2.41
CA ILE A 32 -12.58 8.60 1.12
C ILE A 32 -13.62 7.49 1.33
N GLU A 33 -13.43 6.64 2.34
CA GLU A 33 -14.38 5.54 2.61
C GLU A 33 -15.73 6.08 3.12
N TYR A 34 -15.71 7.12 3.94
CA TYR A 34 -16.93 7.78 4.42
C TYR A 34 -17.77 8.37 3.27
N ASP A 35 -17.11 8.99 2.28
CA ASP A 35 -17.78 9.53 1.09
C ASP A 35 -18.29 8.41 0.15
N ARG A 36 -17.53 7.31 0.00
CA ARG A 36 -17.97 6.17 -0.82
C ARG A 36 -19.17 5.42 -0.25
N LEU A 37 -19.29 5.31 1.07
CA LEU A 37 -20.41 4.63 1.73
C LEU A 37 -21.79 5.27 1.40
N ARG A 38 -21.82 6.54 0.98
CA ARG A 38 -23.06 7.23 0.57
C ARG A 38 -23.52 6.93 -0.86
N GLY A 39 -22.68 6.38 -1.74
CA GLY A 39 -22.99 6.20 -3.16
C GLY A 39 -23.01 4.74 -3.60
N THR A 40 -24.17 4.07 -3.53
CA THR A 40 -24.30 2.68 -4.03
C THR A 40 -24.98 2.64 -5.39
N ASN A 41 -24.22 2.32 -6.44
CA ASN A 41 -24.78 1.88 -7.72
C ASN A 41 -24.47 0.39 -7.91
N ILE A 42 -25.52 -0.43 -7.78
CA ILE A 42 -25.46 -1.88 -7.65
C ILE A 42 -25.56 -2.49 -9.05
N ARG A 43 -24.43 -2.71 -9.73
CA ARG A 43 -24.38 -3.63 -10.89
C ARG A 43 -23.00 -4.23 -11.17
N ASN A 44 -22.42 -4.94 -10.19
CA ASN A 44 -21.60 -6.16 -10.38
C ASN A 44 -21.00 -6.60 -9.04
N ARG A 45 -21.76 -7.39 -8.26
CA ARG A 45 -21.44 -7.70 -6.86
C ARG A 45 -20.13 -8.49 -6.67
N ARG A 46 -19.69 -9.28 -7.65
CA ARG A 46 -18.41 -10.04 -7.57
C ARG A 46 -17.19 -9.19 -7.92
N TYR A 47 -17.30 -8.31 -8.92
CA TYR A 47 -16.21 -7.42 -9.33
C TYR A 47 -15.96 -6.34 -8.29
N LEU A 48 -17.03 -5.74 -7.75
CA LEU A 48 -16.94 -4.78 -6.64
C LEU A 48 -16.22 -5.42 -5.44
N LEU A 49 -16.61 -6.63 -5.03
CA LEU A 49 -15.96 -7.29 -3.89
C LEU A 49 -14.45 -7.47 -4.10
N ARG A 50 -14.00 -7.93 -5.28
CA ARG A 50 -12.57 -8.12 -5.58
C ARG A 50 -11.81 -6.81 -5.68
N HIS A 51 -12.43 -5.77 -6.25
CA HIS A 51 -11.85 -4.44 -6.32
C HIS A 51 -11.69 -3.81 -4.92
N HIS A 52 -12.72 -3.92 -4.07
CA HIS A 52 -12.63 -3.47 -2.68
C HIS A 52 -11.54 -4.22 -1.93
N LEU A 53 -11.57 -5.56 -1.95
CA LEU A 53 -10.55 -6.38 -1.28
C LEU A 53 -9.14 -6.05 -1.77
N GLY A 54 -8.94 -5.86 -3.07
CA GLY A 54 -7.65 -5.46 -3.64
C GLY A 54 -7.18 -4.08 -3.14
N SER A 55 -8.09 -3.11 -3.07
CA SER A 55 -7.81 -1.77 -2.53
C SER A 55 -7.43 -1.81 -1.04
N TYR A 56 -8.16 -2.59 -0.23
CA TYR A 56 -7.87 -2.78 1.20
C TYR A 56 -6.54 -3.51 1.43
N LEU A 57 -6.24 -4.54 0.64
CA LEU A 57 -4.96 -5.25 0.69
C LEU A 57 -3.78 -4.33 0.32
N LEU A 58 -3.94 -3.50 -0.69
CA LEU A 58 -2.90 -2.56 -1.13
C LEU A 58 -2.59 -1.52 -0.04
N LEU A 59 -3.64 -0.95 0.57
CA LEU A 59 -3.50 -0.02 1.69
C LEU A 59 -2.82 -0.68 2.90
N GLY A 60 -3.29 -1.87 3.30
CA GLY A 60 -2.66 -2.63 4.38
C GLY A 60 -1.17 -2.85 4.11
N LEU A 61 -0.81 -3.12 2.86
CA LEU A 61 0.58 -3.30 2.46
C LEU A 61 1.41 -2.01 2.61
N GLU A 62 0.86 -0.82 2.32
CA GLU A 62 1.51 0.48 2.59
C GLU A 62 1.80 0.71 4.07
N PHE A 63 0.85 0.36 4.94
CA PHE A 63 1.07 0.37 6.38
C PHE A 63 2.16 -0.61 6.84
N LEU A 64 2.20 -1.82 6.26
CA LEU A 64 3.25 -2.80 6.56
C LEU A 64 4.65 -2.26 6.22
N ILE A 65 4.80 -1.52 5.12
CA ILE A 65 6.09 -0.88 4.78
C ILE A 65 6.51 0.12 5.84
N ALA A 66 5.58 0.96 6.30
CA ALA A 66 5.88 1.97 7.30
C ALA A 66 6.35 1.31 8.61
N ALA A 67 5.69 0.21 9.01
CA ALA A 67 6.09 -0.57 10.18
C ALA A 67 7.49 -1.18 10.04
N ASP A 68 7.84 -1.70 8.87
CA ASP A 68 9.17 -2.28 8.61
C ASP A 68 10.27 -1.21 8.59
N VAL A 69 10.00 -0.04 8.01
CA VAL A 69 10.92 1.11 8.03
C VAL A 69 11.20 1.57 9.47
N VAL A 70 10.16 1.70 10.30
CA VAL A 70 10.31 2.07 11.72
C VAL A 70 11.17 1.04 12.47
N ARG A 71 10.97 -0.26 12.19
CA ARG A 71 11.76 -1.34 12.81
C ARG A 71 13.25 -1.20 12.50
N THR A 72 13.63 -0.95 11.25
CA THR A 72 15.03 -0.81 10.84
C THR A 72 15.68 0.46 11.38
N ILE A 73 14.92 1.53 11.56
CA ILE A 73 15.44 2.77 12.18
C ILE A 73 15.90 2.54 13.63
N ILE A 74 15.23 1.65 14.37
CA ILE A 74 15.54 1.38 15.78
C ILE A 74 16.84 0.56 15.93
N LYS A 75 17.20 -0.27 14.95
CA LYS A 75 18.40 -1.12 14.98
C LYS A 75 19.14 -1.13 13.63
N PRO A 76 19.92 -0.09 13.32
CA PRO A 76 20.64 -0.02 12.06
C PRO A 76 21.83 -0.99 12.04
N THR A 77 21.64 -2.20 11.52
CA THR A 77 22.72 -3.15 11.22
C THR A 77 22.70 -3.55 9.75
N LEU A 78 23.84 -3.90 9.16
CA LEU A 78 23.90 -4.33 7.75
C LEU A 78 23.07 -5.58 7.48
N MET A 79 22.99 -6.48 8.46
CA MET A 79 22.15 -7.67 8.37
C MET A 79 20.66 -7.30 8.38
N GLU A 80 20.25 -6.34 9.22
CA GLU A 80 18.88 -5.83 9.24
C GLU A 80 18.53 -5.08 7.96
N LEU A 81 19.48 -4.36 7.35
CA LEU A 81 19.27 -3.70 6.06
C LEU A 81 19.05 -4.71 4.92
N ALA A 82 19.75 -5.85 4.93
CA ALA A 82 19.55 -6.92 3.95
C ALA A 82 18.17 -7.61 4.12
N ILE A 83 17.73 -7.82 5.36
CA ILE A 83 16.39 -8.34 5.67
C ILE A 83 15.32 -7.34 5.22
N LEU A 84 15.49 -6.05 5.51
CA LEU A 84 14.56 -5.01 5.05
C LEU A 84 14.46 -4.98 3.53
N GLY A 85 15.61 -5.01 2.83
CA GLY A 85 15.64 -5.01 1.37
C GLY A 85 14.88 -6.20 0.76
N SER A 86 14.98 -7.39 1.38
CA SER A 86 14.25 -8.58 0.94
C SER A 86 12.75 -8.48 1.23
N ILE A 87 12.34 -7.93 2.37
CA ILE A 87 10.92 -7.67 2.68
C ILE A 87 10.31 -6.70 1.67
N ILE A 88 10.99 -5.58 1.37
CA ILE A 88 10.54 -4.59 0.37
C ILE A 88 10.41 -5.23 -1.02
N ALA A 89 11.34 -6.11 -1.41
CA ALA A 89 11.29 -6.80 -2.69
C ALA A 89 10.07 -7.74 -2.81
N ILE A 90 9.84 -8.59 -1.79
CA ILE A 90 8.68 -9.49 -1.73
C ILE A 90 7.39 -8.68 -1.79
N ARG A 91 7.32 -7.61 -1.01
CA ARG A 91 6.17 -6.70 -0.98
C ARG A 91 5.87 -6.11 -2.36
N THR A 92 6.89 -5.61 -3.04
CA THR A 92 6.75 -5.00 -4.37
C THR A 92 6.23 -6.03 -5.37
N ALA A 93 6.73 -7.27 -5.32
CA ALA A 93 6.21 -8.36 -6.14
C ALA A 93 4.71 -8.61 -5.87
N ILE A 94 4.31 -8.77 -4.61
CA ILE A 94 2.89 -9.00 -4.23
C ILE A 94 2.01 -7.83 -4.68
N SER A 95 2.41 -6.59 -4.38
CA SER A 95 1.69 -5.38 -4.80
C SER A 95 1.55 -5.30 -6.31
N PHE A 96 2.61 -5.64 -7.05
CA PHE A 96 2.61 -5.64 -8.51
C PHE A 96 1.65 -6.68 -9.08
N PHE A 97 1.67 -7.91 -8.56
CA PHE A 97 0.74 -8.97 -8.96
C PHE A 97 -0.71 -8.55 -8.71
N LEU A 98 -1.01 -8.00 -7.53
CA LEU A 98 -2.37 -7.59 -7.18
C LEU A 98 -2.85 -6.44 -8.07
N ASN A 99 -1.99 -5.45 -8.35
CA ASN A 99 -2.32 -4.33 -9.24
C ASN A 99 -2.53 -4.81 -10.69
N MET A 100 -1.70 -5.73 -11.17
CA MET A 100 -1.83 -6.33 -12.50
C MET A 100 -3.13 -7.11 -12.66
N GLU A 101 -3.56 -7.85 -11.64
CA GLU A 101 -4.84 -8.57 -11.65
C GLU A 101 -6.04 -7.60 -11.68
N MET A 102 -5.96 -6.47 -10.98
CA MET A 102 -6.99 -5.43 -11.00
C MET A 102 -7.08 -4.67 -12.33
N LYS A 103 -5.98 -4.60 -13.10
CA LYS A 103 -5.89 -3.86 -14.37
C LYS A 103 -6.38 -4.64 -15.60
N HIS A 104 -6.80 -5.90 -15.46
CA HIS A 104 -7.45 -6.65 -16.54
C HIS A 104 -8.98 -6.62 -16.41
N PRO A 105 -9.67 -5.53 -16.85
CA PRO A 105 -11.07 -5.65 -17.20
C PRO A 105 -11.13 -6.56 -18.43
N HIS A 106 -11.96 -7.61 -18.37
CA HIS A 106 -12.37 -8.34 -19.55
C HIS A 106 -12.96 -7.34 -20.56
N TYR A 107 -12.17 -6.91 -21.54
CA TYR A 107 -12.69 -6.31 -22.77
C TYR A 107 -13.21 -7.43 -23.65
N ARG A 108 -14.42 -7.86 -23.31
CA ARG A 108 -15.38 -8.54 -24.19
C ARG A 108 -16.69 -7.90 -23.74
N ILE A 109 -17.36 -7.11 -24.56
CA ILE A 109 -18.11 -7.47 -25.77
C ILE A 109 -18.05 -6.20 -26.67
N ASP A 110 -18.00 -6.25 -28.01
CA ASP A 110 -19.11 -5.75 -28.86
C ASP A 110 -18.82 -5.85 -30.38
N THR A 111 -17.88 -6.66 -30.88
CA THR A 111 -17.59 -6.68 -32.35
C THR A 111 -18.38 -7.72 -33.16
N GLU A 112 -19.32 -8.47 -32.58
CA GLU A 112 -20.10 -9.48 -33.31
C GLU A 112 -21.50 -9.01 -33.78
N ARG A 113 -21.76 -7.69 -33.80
CA ARG A 113 -23.03 -7.14 -34.32
C ARG A 113 -22.84 -6.04 -35.34
N ASN A 114 -21.98 -6.23 -36.34
CA ASN A 114 -22.00 -5.35 -37.50
C ASN A 114 -21.52 -5.96 -38.82
N GLU A 115 -21.70 -7.26 -39.04
CA GLU A 115 -21.54 -7.87 -40.36
C GLU A 115 -22.73 -8.79 -40.67
N SER A 116 -23.94 -8.24 -40.50
CA SER A 116 -25.16 -8.73 -41.16
C SER A 116 -25.18 -8.25 -42.61
#